data_AF-A0A957X8R9-F1
#
_entry.id   AF-A0A957X8R9-F1
#
_cell.length_a   1.000
_cell.length_b   1.000
_cell.length_c   1.000
_cell.angle_alpha   90.00
_cell.angle_beta   90.00
_cell.angle_gamma   90.00
#
_symmetry.space_group_name_H-M   'P 1'
#
loop_
_entity.id
_entity.type
_entity.pdbx_description
1 polymer ?
#
loop_
_entity_poly.entity_id
_entity_poly.type
_entity_poly.pdbx_seq_one_letter_code
_entity_poly.pdbx_strand_id
1 'polypeptide(L)'
;MMNQLQEKIQSIEQGLQTAPVFLQHSPAAPANLSERMAHHCVPGVSLAVINNGAVEWANGYGVANAESLVPVTTATSFSAMSISKPVTALAVLRLVQEEVLDLDTDINHYLHPWHVPENELSRRAHVTLRHCLSHTAGLDGGEYYGYAPDEPMPTFLQLLRGEFP
;
A
#
# COMPACT_ATOMS: atom_id res chain seq x y z
N MET A 1 -7.78 -38.30 -2.47
CA MET A 1 -7.54 -37.41 -3.63
C MET A 1 -7.79 -35.99 -3.16
N MET A 2 -6.81 -35.09 -3.34
CA MET A 2 -7.03 -33.65 -3.13
C MET A 2 -7.94 -33.12 -4.24
N ASN A 3 -8.77 -32.12 -3.94
CA ASN A 3 -9.57 -31.46 -4.97
C ASN A 3 -8.73 -30.41 -5.71
N GLN A 4 -9.18 -30.00 -6.90
CA GLN A 4 -8.43 -29.06 -7.76
C GLN A 4 -8.09 -27.73 -7.05
N LEU A 5 -8.95 -27.27 -6.13
CA LEU A 5 -8.69 -26.07 -5.34
C LEU A 5 -7.56 -26.29 -4.32
N GLN A 6 -7.53 -27.44 -3.64
CA GLN A 6 -6.45 -27.81 -2.72
C GLN A 6 -5.11 -27.92 -3.43
N GLU A 7 -5.07 -28.45 -4.66
CA GLU A 7 -3.85 -28.51 -5.46
C GLU A 7 -3.34 -27.10 -5.82
N LYS A 8 -4.24 -26.19 -6.18
CA LYS A 8 -3.90 -24.77 -6.42
C LYS A 8 -3.37 -24.09 -5.16
N ILE A 9 -4.06 -24.26 -4.03
CA ILE A 9 -3.64 -23.69 -2.74
C ILE A 9 -2.24 -24.19 -2.38
N GLN A 10 -2.03 -25.50 -2.46
CA GLN A 10 -0.74 -26.11 -2.19
C GLN A 10 0.35 -25.57 -3.13
N SER A 11 0.04 -25.42 -4.43
CA SER A 11 0.97 -24.83 -5.40
C SER A 11 1.37 -23.39 -5.04
N ILE A 12 0.47 -22.60 -4.46
CA ILE A 12 0.75 -21.22 -4.03
C ILE A 12 1.58 -21.23 -2.75
N GLU A 13 1.18 -22.03 -1.77
CA GLU A 13 1.87 -22.13 -0.48
C GLU A 13 3.27 -22.72 -0.60
N GLN A 14 3.52 -23.60 -1.58
CA GLN A 14 4.80 -24.29 -1.78
C GLN A 14 5.65 -23.70 -2.91
N GLY A 15 5.07 -22.83 -3.72
CA GLY A 15 5.65 -22.33 -4.97
C GLY A 15 6.19 -20.90 -4.91
N LEU A 16 6.46 -20.34 -3.73
CA LEU A 16 6.89 -18.94 -3.63
C LEU A 16 8.28 -18.78 -4.23
N GLN A 17 8.39 -17.92 -5.25
CA GLN A 17 9.65 -17.60 -5.87
C GLN A 17 10.54 -16.80 -4.92
N THR A 18 11.80 -17.22 -4.84
CA THR A 18 12.76 -16.67 -3.87
C THR A 18 13.72 -15.67 -4.49
N ALA A 19 13.71 -15.52 -5.81
CA ALA A 19 14.44 -14.51 -6.58
C ALA A 19 13.47 -13.66 -7.42
N PRO A 20 13.82 -12.41 -7.74
CA PRO A 20 13.04 -11.59 -8.64
C PRO A 20 12.93 -12.24 -10.02
N VAL A 21 11.70 -12.37 -10.52
CA VAL A 21 11.33 -13.06 -11.77
C VAL A 21 11.99 -12.46 -13.02
N PHE A 22 12.49 -11.22 -12.91
CA PHE A 22 13.10 -10.48 -14.01
C PHE A 22 14.52 -10.97 -14.39
N LEU A 23 15.14 -11.81 -13.56
CA LEU A 23 16.39 -12.49 -13.91
C LEU A 23 16.04 -13.88 -14.43
N GLN A 24 15.95 -14.02 -15.76
CA GLN A 24 15.56 -15.25 -16.48
C GLN A 24 16.39 -16.51 -16.14
N HIS A 25 17.43 -16.41 -15.29
CA HIS A 25 18.32 -17.50 -14.92
C HIS A 25 18.75 -17.49 -13.45
N SER A 26 17.92 -17.00 -12.52
CA SER A 26 18.17 -17.24 -11.09
C SER A 26 17.47 -18.56 -10.68
N PRO A 27 18.21 -19.68 -10.50
CA PRO A 27 17.64 -20.97 -10.12
C PRO A 27 17.36 -20.99 -8.62
N ALA A 28 16.61 -20.01 -8.14
CA ALA A 28 16.27 -19.97 -6.73
C ALA A 28 15.12 -20.97 -6.53
N ALA A 29 15.40 -22.03 -5.78
CA ALA A 29 14.40 -23.05 -5.49
C ALA A 29 13.16 -22.38 -4.89
N PRO A 30 11.95 -22.79 -5.30
CA PRO A 30 10.74 -22.31 -4.65
C PRO A 30 10.81 -22.67 -3.17
N ALA A 31 10.38 -21.75 -2.33
CA ALA A 31 10.27 -21.97 -0.89
C ALA A 31 8.81 -22.00 -0.51
N ASN A 32 8.50 -22.70 0.59
CA ASN A 32 7.15 -22.66 1.10
C ASN A 32 6.90 -21.39 1.95
N LEU A 33 5.62 -21.04 2.11
CA LEU A 33 5.18 -19.86 2.84
C LEU A 33 5.74 -19.80 4.26
N SER A 34 5.70 -20.91 4.99
CA SER A 34 6.20 -20.97 6.38
C SER A 34 7.71 -20.71 6.45
N GLU A 35 8.50 -21.28 5.54
CA GLU A 35 9.95 -21.02 5.43
C GLU A 35 10.24 -19.55 5.11
N ARG A 36 9.45 -18.95 4.20
CA ARG A 36 9.59 -17.54 3.83
C ARG A 36 9.21 -16.61 4.98
N MET A 37 8.14 -16.93 5.69
CA MET A 37 7.74 -16.20 6.89
C MET A 37 8.84 -16.27 7.96
N ALA A 38 9.40 -17.46 8.21
CA ALA A 38 10.51 -17.63 9.14
C ALA A 38 11.78 -16.87 8.70
N HIS A 39 12.13 -16.94 7.42
CA HIS A 39 13.32 -16.27 6.86
C HIS A 39 13.25 -14.74 6.98
N HIS A 40 12.07 -14.15 6.74
CA HIS A 40 11.86 -12.70 6.80
C HIS A 40 11.36 -12.21 8.17
N CYS A 41 11.31 -13.09 9.17
CA CYS A 41 10.75 -12.79 10.49
C CYS A 41 9.33 -12.19 10.43
N VAL A 42 8.49 -12.68 9.50
CA VAL A 42 7.10 -12.23 9.33
C VAL A 42 6.19 -13.03 10.27
N PRO A 43 5.57 -12.42 11.30
CA PRO A 43 4.79 -13.16 12.30
C PRO A 43 3.49 -13.74 11.75
N GLY A 44 2.89 -13.07 10.76
CA GLY A 44 1.63 -13.50 10.18
C GLY A 44 1.32 -12.85 8.84
N VAL A 45 0.52 -13.56 8.03
CA VAL A 45 0.13 -13.17 6.67
C VAL A 45 -1.33 -13.51 6.47
N SER A 46 -2.11 -12.61 5.86
CA SER A 46 -3.41 -12.93 5.27
C SER A 46 -3.25 -12.97 3.75
N LEU A 47 -3.70 -14.05 3.12
CA LEU A 47 -3.52 -14.28 1.69
C LEU A 47 -4.87 -14.59 1.04
N ALA A 48 -5.14 -13.95 -0.09
CA ALA A 48 -6.34 -14.16 -0.89
C ALA A 48 -5.98 -14.38 -2.36
N VAL A 49 -6.69 -15.30 -3.01
CA VAL A 49 -6.59 -15.62 -4.44
C VAL A 49 -7.88 -15.19 -5.10
N ILE A 50 -7.76 -14.28 -6.06
CA ILE A 50 -8.89 -13.79 -6.85
C ILE A 50 -8.82 -14.44 -8.23
N ASN A 51 -9.91 -15.09 -8.63
CA ASN A 51 -10.05 -15.72 -9.93
C ASN A 51 -11.42 -15.35 -10.52
N ASN A 52 -11.46 -14.96 -11.80
CA ASN A 52 -12.68 -14.52 -12.48
C ASN A 52 -13.49 -13.45 -11.71
N GLY A 53 -12.79 -12.49 -11.08
CA GLY A 53 -13.41 -11.38 -10.34
C GLY A 53 -14.00 -11.75 -8.98
N ALA A 54 -13.82 -12.99 -8.51
CA ALA A 54 -14.28 -13.44 -7.19
C ALA A 54 -13.11 -13.99 -6.36
N VAL A 55 -13.24 -13.92 -5.04
CA VAL A 55 -12.30 -14.60 -4.13
C VAL A 55 -12.51 -16.11 -4.26
N GLU A 56 -11.56 -16.79 -4.89
CA GLU A 56 -11.55 -18.25 -5.04
C GLU A 56 -11.16 -18.93 -3.72
N TRP A 57 -10.27 -18.29 -2.95
CA TRP A 57 -9.85 -18.74 -1.63
C TRP A 57 -9.13 -17.62 -0.85
N ALA A 58 -9.23 -17.65 0.48
CA ALA A 58 -8.44 -16.79 1.36
C ALA A 58 -8.17 -17.49 2.70
N ASN A 59 -7.01 -17.23 3.30
CA ASN A 59 -6.63 -17.79 4.60
C ASN A 59 -5.65 -16.90 5.36
N GLY A 60 -5.59 -17.10 6.68
CA GLY A 60 -4.61 -16.47 7.57
C GLY A 60 -3.54 -17.46 8.03
N TYR A 61 -2.32 -16.97 8.20
CA TYR A 61 -1.15 -17.73 8.63
C TYR A 61 -0.45 -17.00 9.76
N GLY A 62 0.01 -17.75 10.76
CA GLY A 62 0.74 -17.20 11.90
C GLY A 62 -0.13 -16.34 12.81
N VAL A 63 0.46 -15.30 13.38
CA VAL A 63 -0.16 -14.46 14.42
C VAL A 63 -0.14 -12.98 14.04
N ALA A 64 -1.21 -12.28 14.36
CA ALA A 64 -1.37 -10.84 14.16
C ALA A 64 -0.62 -10.02 15.23
N ASN A 65 -0.32 -10.64 16.38
CA ASN A 65 0.41 -10.04 17.48
C ASN A 65 1.34 -11.09 18.09
N ALA A 66 2.64 -10.76 18.19
CA ALA A 66 3.66 -11.68 18.65
C ALA A 66 3.61 -11.95 20.17
N GLU A 67 2.99 -11.07 20.95
CA GLU A 67 2.85 -11.20 22.40
C GLU A 67 1.59 -11.96 22.79
N SER A 68 0.43 -11.54 22.27
CA SER A 68 -0.86 -12.16 22.58
C SER A 68 -1.15 -13.41 21.75
N LEU A 69 -0.34 -13.69 20.73
CA LEU A 69 -0.45 -14.84 19.83
C LEU A 69 -1.82 -14.95 19.15
N VAL A 70 -2.51 -13.83 18.96
CA VAL A 70 -3.80 -13.78 18.26
C VAL A 70 -3.59 -14.27 16.83
N PRO A 71 -4.32 -15.29 16.36
CA PRO A 71 -4.13 -15.83 15.01
C PRO A 71 -4.52 -14.80 13.95
N VAL A 72 -3.79 -14.79 12.83
CA VAL A 72 -4.26 -14.08 11.64
C VAL A 72 -5.48 -14.81 11.08
N THR A 73 -6.50 -14.05 10.72
CA THR A 73 -7.69 -14.52 10.02
C THR A 73 -7.93 -13.65 8.79
N THR A 74 -8.87 -14.05 7.93
CA THR A 74 -9.33 -13.21 6.80
C THR A 74 -10.00 -11.91 7.23
N ALA A 75 -10.34 -11.76 8.52
CA ALA A 75 -10.87 -10.52 9.11
C ALA A 75 -9.81 -9.65 9.78
N THR A 76 -8.56 -10.12 9.89
CA THR A 76 -7.47 -9.33 10.50
C THR A 76 -7.14 -8.14 9.62
N SER A 77 -7.17 -6.93 10.19
CA SER A 77 -6.77 -5.71 9.50
C SER A 77 -5.25 -5.51 9.55
N PHE A 78 -4.69 -5.06 8.43
CA PHE A 78 -3.28 -4.68 8.29
C PHE A 78 -3.21 -3.23 7.79
N SER A 79 -2.11 -2.53 8.08
CA SER A 79 -1.88 -1.21 7.50
C SER A 79 -1.69 -1.34 5.98
N ALA A 80 -2.55 -0.69 5.20
CA ALA A 80 -2.49 -0.75 3.74
C ALA A 80 -1.28 0.01 3.16
N MET A 81 -0.70 0.96 3.92
CA MET A 81 0.46 1.76 3.52
C MET A 81 0.30 2.30 2.08
N SER A 82 1.32 2.19 1.24
CA SER A 82 1.30 2.67 -0.15
C SER A 82 0.28 1.98 -1.06
N ILE A 83 -0.30 0.84 -0.66
CA ILE A 83 -1.37 0.16 -1.42
C ILE A 83 -2.68 0.98 -1.36
N SER A 84 -2.79 1.98 -0.47
CA SER A 84 -3.90 2.93 -0.47
C SER A 84 -3.88 3.92 -1.64
N LYS A 85 -2.71 4.17 -2.27
CA LYS A 85 -2.57 5.21 -3.32
C LYS A 85 -3.50 5.01 -4.52
N PRO A 86 -3.65 3.81 -5.11
CA PRO A 86 -4.58 3.59 -6.22
C PRO A 86 -6.05 3.87 -5.85
N VAL A 87 -6.44 3.61 -4.59
CA VAL A 87 -7.80 3.91 -4.11
C VAL A 87 -8.00 5.44 -4.06
N THR A 88 -7.03 6.18 -3.54
CA THR A 88 -7.05 7.65 -3.56
C THR A 88 -7.07 8.19 -4.98
N ALA A 89 -6.25 7.63 -5.88
CA ALA A 89 -6.21 8.04 -7.28
C ALA A 89 -7.58 7.81 -7.96
N LEU A 90 -8.22 6.66 -7.72
CA LEU A 90 -9.56 6.39 -8.21
C LEU A 90 -10.57 7.42 -7.70
N ALA A 91 -10.55 7.74 -6.40
CA ALA A 91 -11.44 8.75 -5.82
C ALA A 91 -11.24 10.13 -6.45
N VAL A 92 -9.99 10.57 -6.65
CA VAL A 92 -9.69 11.84 -7.33
C VAL A 92 -10.21 11.83 -8.78
N LEU A 93 -9.96 10.76 -9.53
CA LEU A 93 -10.42 10.65 -10.92
C LEU A 93 -11.95 10.58 -11.04
N ARG A 94 -12.64 10.03 -10.04
CA ARG A 94 -14.10 10.09 -9.95
C ARG A 94 -14.60 11.52 -9.77
N LEU A 95 -13.98 12.30 -8.89
CA LEU A 95 -14.31 13.72 -8.70
C LEU A 95 -13.98 14.58 -9.93
N VAL A 96 -12.92 14.24 -10.66
CA VAL A 96 -12.60 14.86 -11.96
C VAL A 96 -13.67 14.56 -13.00
N GLN A 97 -14.11 13.30 -13.07
CA GLN A 97 -15.21 12.90 -13.97
C GLN A 97 -16.52 13.64 -13.64
N GLU A 98 -16.73 13.99 -12.38
CA GLU A 98 -17.90 14.74 -11.89
C GLU A 98 -17.71 16.27 -11.96
N GLU A 99 -16.61 16.74 -12.58
CA GLU A 99 -16.27 18.16 -12.74
C GLU A 99 -16.10 18.93 -11.41
N VAL A 100 -15.92 18.21 -10.30
CA VAL A 100 -15.66 18.79 -8.97
C VAL A 100 -14.19 19.20 -8.83
N LEU A 101 -13.29 18.42 -9.44
CA LEU A 101 -11.86 18.69 -9.49
C LEU A 101 -11.40 18.78 -10.94
N ASP A 102 -10.33 19.51 -11.17
CA ASP A 102 -9.65 19.58 -12.47
C ASP A 102 -8.19 19.17 -12.29
N LEU A 103 -7.69 18.35 -13.21
CA LEU A 103 -6.35 17.75 -13.10
C LEU A 103 -5.21 18.76 -13.27
N ASP A 104 -5.48 19.87 -13.96
CA ASP A 104 -4.47 20.81 -14.46
C ASP A 104 -4.57 22.19 -13.78
N THR A 105 -5.57 22.39 -12.93
CA THR A 105 -5.69 23.54 -12.04
C THR A 105 -4.57 23.54 -10.99
N ASP A 106 -4.08 24.74 -10.63
CA ASP A 106 -3.15 24.91 -9.52
C ASP A 106 -3.73 24.30 -8.24
N ILE A 107 -3.01 23.35 -7.64
CA ILE A 107 -3.45 22.61 -6.46
C ILE A 107 -3.78 23.54 -5.28
N ASN A 108 -3.14 24.71 -5.21
CA ASN A 108 -3.38 25.71 -4.17
C ASN A 108 -4.79 26.35 -4.25
N HIS A 109 -5.54 26.15 -5.32
CA HIS A 109 -6.97 26.50 -5.36
C HIS A 109 -7.84 25.55 -4.52
N TYR A 110 -7.36 24.33 -4.25
CA TYR A 110 -8.10 23.31 -3.50
C TYR A 110 -7.62 23.18 -2.04
N LEU A 111 -6.36 23.52 -1.78
CA LEU A 111 -5.73 23.30 -0.48
C LEU A 111 -5.99 24.48 0.46
N HIS A 112 -6.75 24.24 1.54
CA HIS A 112 -6.97 25.20 2.61
C HIS A 112 -6.96 24.50 3.98
N PRO A 113 -6.47 25.17 5.05
CA PRO A 113 -5.80 26.48 5.08
C PRO A 113 -4.29 26.44 4.73
N TRP A 114 -3.75 25.28 4.39
CA TRP A 114 -2.34 25.11 4.01
C TRP A 114 -2.17 25.16 2.49
N HIS A 115 -1.03 25.67 2.00
CA HIS A 115 -0.71 25.76 0.58
C HIS A 115 0.70 25.22 0.31
N VAL A 116 0.91 24.63 -0.86
CA VAL A 116 2.24 24.26 -1.35
C VAL A 116 3.06 25.53 -1.51
N PRO A 117 4.23 25.66 -0.83
CA PRO A 117 5.08 26.83 -0.94
C PRO A 117 5.59 27.03 -2.36
N GLU A 118 5.64 28.29 -2.81
CA GLU A 118 6.22 28.61 -4.11
C GLU A 118 7.75 28.53 -4.11
N ASN A 119 8.32 28.04 -5.21
CA ASN A 119 9.74 28.08 -5.51
C ASN A 119 9.98 28.42 -7.00
N GLU A 120 11.24 28.45 -7.43
CA GLU A 120 11.59 28.78 -8.83
C GLU A 120 10.98 27.84 -9.87
N LEU A 121 10.71 26.57 -9.52
CA LEU A 121 10.07 25.59 -10.41
C LEU A 121 8.56 25.81 -10.44
N SER A 122 7.92 25.94 -9.28
CA SER A 122 6.47 26.11 -9.20
C SER A 122 5.99 27.43 -9.80
N ARG A 123 6.84 28.47 -9.79
CA ARG A 123 6.59 29.75 -10.49
C ARG A 123 6.59 29.63 -12.02
N ARG A 124 7.20 28.58 -12.58
CA ARG A 124 7.19 28.29 -14.03
C ARG A 124 6.06 27.35 -14.41
N ALA A 125 5.72 26.41 -13.54
CA ALA A 125 4.63 25.48 -13.69
C ALA A 125 4.07 25.10 -12.32
N HIS A 126 2.81 25.46 -12.07
CA HIS A 126 2.15 25.18 -10.80
C HIS A 126 2.09 23.67 -10.52
N VAL A 127 2.08 23.30 -9.24
CA VAL A 127 1.79 21.91 -8.85
C VAL A 127 0.30 21.66 -9.12
N THR A 128 -0.02 20.52 -9.72
CA THR A 128 -1.40 20.16 -10.09
C THR A 128 -1.73 18.77 -9.57
N LEU A 129 -3.02 18.41 -9.56
CA LEU A 129 -3.43 17.04 -9.22
C LEU A 129 -2.80 16.02 -10.15
N ARG A 130 -2.64 16.33 -11.46
CA ARG A 130 -1.92 15.47 -12.41
C ARG A 130 -0.51 15.17 -11.92
N HIS A 131 0.24 16.20 -11.52
CA HIS A 131 1.61 16.04 -11.02
C HIS A 131 1.67 15.20 -9.73
N CYS A 132 0.71 15.37 -8.83
CA CYS A 132 0.63 14.58 -7.60
C CYS A 132 0.34 13.09 -7.88
N LEU A 133 -0.62 12.80 -8.77
CA LEU A 133 -1.00 11.44 -9.13
C LEU A 133 0.09 10.71 -9.93
N SER A 134 0.94 11.43 -10.67
CA SER A 134 2.04 10.88 -11.46
C SER A 134 3.41 10.93 -10.79
N HIS A 135 3.49 11.36 -9.52
CA HIS A 135 4.77 11.52 -8.80
C HIS A 135 5.77 12.48 -9.50
N THR A 136 5.27 13.53 -10.16
CA THR A 136 6.10 14.54 -10.84
C THR A 136 5.95 15.94 -10.26
N ALA A 137 5.31 16.07 -9.10
CA ALA A 137 5.12 17.36 -8.41
C ALA A 137 6.39 17.92 -7.78
N GLY A 138 7.47 17.13 -7.66
CA GLY A 138 8.69 17.53 -6.96
C GLY A 138 8.52 17.67 -5.45
N LEU A 139 7.48 17.04 -4.88
CA LEU A 139 7.22 17.00 -3.45
C LEU A 139 7.96 15.83 -2.81
N ASP A 140 8.63 16.10 -1.69
CA ASP A 140 9.22 15.10 -0.82
C ASP A 140 8.27 14.82 0.36
N GLY A 141 8.06 13.54 0.67
CA GLY A 141 7.18 13.09 1.74
C GLY A 141 7.87 12.96 3.10
N GLY A 142 9.18 13.18 3.16
CA GLY A 142 9.97 12.89 4.36
C GLY A 142 9.94 11.41 4.73
N GLU A 143 10.54 11.08 5.87
CA GLU A 143 10.50 9.72 6.41
C GLU A 143 9.21 9.51 7.22
N TYR A 144 8.31 8.66 6.72
CA TYR A 144 7.09 8.26 7.42
C TYR A 144 7.06 6.75 7.64
N TYR A 145 7.20 6.33 8.91
CA TYR A 145 7.19 4.91 9.30
C TYR A 145 5.88 4.47 9.96
N GLY A 146 4.90 5.38 10.09
CA GLY A 146 3.66 5.16 10.83
C GLY A 146 3.76 5.62 12.29
N TYR A 147 2.64 5.53 13.01
CA TYR A 147 2.53 5.75 14.45
C TYR A 147 2.13 4.46 15.13
N ALA A 148 2.69 4.19 16.31
CA ALA A 148 2.20 3.09 17.14
C ALA A 148 0.77 3.39 17.64
N PRO A 149 -0.03 2.37 17.99
CA PRO A 149 -1.44 2.57 18.38
C PRO A 149 -1.64 3.51 19.58
N ASP A 150 -0.64 3.62 20.45
CA ASP A 150 -0.62 4.44 21.66
C ASP A 150 0.16 5.75 21.52
N GLU A 151 0.78 5.98 20.35
CA GLU A 151 1.47 7.25 20.07
C GLU A 151 0.48 8.35 19.69
N PRO A 152 0.70 9.60 20.14
CA PRO A 152 -0.08 10.72 19.66
C PRO A 152 0.13 10.88 18.15
N MET A 153 -0.96 11.03 17.41
CA MET A 153 -0.91 11.32 15.97
C MET A 153 -0.99 12.82 15.72
N PRO A 154 -0.22 13.37 14.76
CA PRO A 154 -0.34 14.78 14.41
C PRO A 154 -1.71 15.01 13.79
N THR A 155 -2.22 16.22 13.98
CA THR A 155 -3.35 16.71 13.18
C THR A 155 -2.97 16.73 11.70
N PHE A 156 -3.97 16.73 10.82
CA PHE A 156 -3.74 16.87 9.39
C PHE A 156 -2.91 18.11 9.04
N LEU A 157 -3.12 19.23 9.75
CA LEU A 157 -2.34 20.45 9.55
C LEU A 157 -0.90 20.34 10.05
N GLN A 158 -0.68 19.71 11.20
CA GLN A 158 0.68 19.42 11.66
C GLN A 158 1.42 18.55 10.64
N LEU A 159 0.76 17.51 10.12
CA LEU A 159 1.34 16.63 9.10
C LEU A 159 1.73 17.41 7.83
N LEU A 160 0.85 18.26 7.32
CA LEU A 160 1.16 19.11 6.15
C LEU A 160 2.28 20.13 6.42
N ARG A 161 2.48 20.53 7.67
CA ARG A 161 3.54 21.46 8.09
C ARG A 161 4.85 20.76 8.48
N GLY A 162 4.87 19.42 8.54
CA GLY A 162 6.01 18.66 9.06
C GLY A 162 6.22 18.86 10.58
N GLU A 163 5.14 19.12 11.32
CA GLU A 163 5.15 19.31 12.77
C GLU A 163 4.82 18.00 13.50
N PHE A 164 5.43 17.80 14.67
CA PHE A 164 5.10 16.69 15.57
C PHE A 164 3.80 16.97 16.37
N PRO A 165 3.12 15.91 16.85
CA PRO A 165 1.92 16.03 17.70
C PRO A 165 2.08 16.98 18.89
#